data_AF-A0A5N5E5E9-F1
#
_entry.id   AF-A0A5N5E5E9-F1
#
_cell.length_a   1.000
_cell.length_b   1.000
_cell.length_c   1.000
_cell.angle_alpha   90.00
_cell.angle_beta   90.00
_cell.angle_gamma   90.00
#
_symmetry.space_group_name_H-M   'P 1'
#
loop_
_entity.id
_entity.type
_entity.pdbx_description
1 polymer ?
#
loop_
_entity_poly.entity_id
_entity_poly.type
_entity_poly.pdbx_seq_one_letter_code
_entity_poly.pdbx_strand_id
1 'polypeptide(L)' 'AETVLPDDAPFRGASPEELGLIARWLASDGVRIVSATSGYVEPAGGAGKWEAWCRLARAGTESEHR' A
#
# COMPACT_ATOMS: atom_id res chain seq x y z
N ALA A 1 1.64 3.24 3.91
CA ALA A 1 1.13 1.98 3.37
C ALA A 1 1.63 0.87 4.27
N GLU A 2 0.73 0.06 4.78
CA GLU A 2 1.07 -1.14 5.54
C GLU A 2 1.43 -2.27 4.56
N THR A 3 2.36 -3.14 4.95
CA THR A 3 2.68 -4.33 4.16
C THR A 3 1.75 -5.45 4.58
N VAL A 4 0.80 -5.79 3.71
CA VAL A 4 -0.13 -6.90 3.93
C VAL A 4 0.61 -8.23 3.73
N LEU A 5 0.60 -9.09 4.75
CA LEU A 5 1.09 -10.46 4.65
C LEU A 5 -0.06 -11.39 4.23
N PRO A 6 0.11 -12.19 3.16
CA PRO A 6 -0.94 -13.10 2.72
C PRO A 6 -1.32 -14.14 3.78
N ASP A 7 -2.62 -14.39 3.94
CA ASP A 7 -3.19 -15.48 4.73
C ASP A 7 -4.18 -16.31 3.91
N ASP A 8 -4.89 -17.24 4.55
CA ASP A 8 -5.89 -18.11 3.90
C ASP A 8 -7.30 -17.48 3.82
N ALA A 9 -7.47 -16.24 4.30
CA ALA A 9 -8.74 -15.55 4.18
C ALA A 9 -9.03 -15.18 2.70
N PRO A 10 -10.29 -14.95 2.31
CA PRO A 10 -10.66 -14.66 0.92
C PRO A 10 -9.92 -13.46 0.31
N PHE A 11 -9.52 -12.49 1.14
CA PHE A 11 -8.79 -11.29 0.73
C PHE A 11 -7.31 -11.29 1.15
N ARG A 12 -6.76 -12.47 1.49
CA ARG A 12 -5.32 -12.71 1.69
C ARG A 12 -4.66 -11.67 2.62
N GLY A 13 -5.25 -11.47 3.80
CA GLY A 13 -4.71 -10.59 4.84
C GLY A 13 -5.14 -9.12 4.75
N ALA A 14 -5.92 -8.71 3.75
CA ALA A 14 -6.40 -7.32 3.66
C ALA A 14 -7.34 -6.96 4.82
N SER A 15 -7.11 -5.80 5.44
CA SER A 15 -7.92 -5.33 6.57
C SER A 15 -9.35 -4.97 6.14
N PRO A 16 -10.38 -5.22 6.99
CA PRO A 16 -11.74 -4.78 6.69
C PRO A 16 -11.86 -3.28 6.42
N GLU A 17 -11.07 -2.46 7.11
CA GLU A 17 -11.04 -1.01 6.96
C GLU A 17 -10.57 -0.59 5.56
N GLU A 18 -9.47 -1.18 5.07
CA GLU A 18 -8.97 -0.93 3.72
C GLU A 18 -9.91 -1.46 2.65
N LEU A 19 -10.46 -2.67 2.85
CA LEU A 19 -11.45 -3.26 1.93
C LEU A 19 -12.70 -2.40 1.83
N GLY A 20 -13.19 -1.87 2.95
CA GLY A 20 -14.32 -0.95 2.99
C GLY A 20 -14.05 0.36 2.25
N LEU A 21 -12.83 0.87 2.33
CA LEU A 21 -12.40 2.06 1.59
C LEU A 21 -12.41 1.82 0.07
N ILE A 22 -11.85 0.69 -0.38
CA ILE A 22 -11.87 0.30 -1.80
C ILE A 22 -13.30 0.05 -2.28
N ALA A 23 -14.12 -0.67 -1.52
CA ALA A 23 -15.51 -0.95 -1.87
C ALA A 23 -16.33 0.33 -2.02
N ARG A 24 -16.16 1.30 -1.11
CA ARG A 24 -16.81 2.62 -1.21
C ARG A 24 -16.37 3.36 -2.46
N TRP A 25 -15.08 3.35 -2.77
CA TRP A 25 -14.56 4.00 -3.99
C TRP A 25 -15.12 3.35 -5.25
N LEU A 26 -15.17 2.02 -5.31
CA LEU A 26 -15.74 1.28 -6.45
C LEU A 26 -17.23 1.57 -6.66
N ALA A 27 -17.96 1.87 -5.59
CA ALA A 27 -19.38 2.24 -5.64
C ALA A 27 -19.63 3.71 -6.02
N SER A 28 -18.58 4.55 -6.10
CA SER A 28 -18.72 5.95 -6.47
C SER A 28 -19.02 6.13 -7.96
N ASP A 29 -19.86 7.13 -8.28
CA ASP A 29 -20.17 7.48 -9.67
C ASP A 29 -18.90 7.79 -10.48
N GLY A 30 -18.88 7.32 -11.72
CA GLY A 30 -17.77 7.53 -12.65
C GLY A 30 -16.60 6.56 -12.51
N VAL A 31 -16.58 5.68 -11.50
CA VAL A 31 -15.57 4.62 -11.38
C VAL A 31 -15.91 3.43 -12.27
N ARG A 32 -14.90 2.90 -12.98
CA ARG A 32 -15.04 1.73 -13.87
C ARG A 32 -13.80 0.86 -13.77
N ILE A 33 -14.00 -0.46 -13.74
CA ILE A 33 -12.90 -1.43 -13.85
C ILE A 33 -12.57 -1.55 -15.34
N VAL A 34 -11.29 -1.32 -15.67
CA VAL A 34 -10.79 -1.37 -17.04
C VAL A 34 -9.60 -2.33 -17.12
N SER A 35 -9.37 -2.90 -18.30
CA SER A 35 -8.12 -3.62 -18.58
C SER A 35 -7.10 -2.63 -19.13
N ALA A 36 -5.95 -2.51 -18.47
CA ALA A 36 -4.81 -1.78 -19.01
C ALA A 36 -3.98 -2.70 -19.93
N THR A 37 -3.41 -2.14 -21.00
CA THR A 37 -2.48 -2.86 -21.90
C THR A 37 -1.04 -2.79 -21.41
N SER A 38 -0.74 -1.88 -20.49
CA SER A 38 0.54 -1.75 -19.79
C SER A 38 0.40 -2.14 -18.33
N GLY A 39 1.45 -2.72 -17.75
CA GLY A 39 1.52 -2.99 -16.31
C GLY A 39 1.71 -1.70 -15.48
N TYR A 40 1.75 -1.88 -14.16
CA TYR A 40 2.10 -0.81 -13.22
C TYR A 40 3.58 -0.43 -13.34
N VAL A 41 3.86 0.86 -13.21
CA VAL A 41 5.22 1.41 -13.17
C VAL A 41 5.35 2.39 -12.02
N GLU A 42 6.53 2.42 -11.41
CA GLU A 42 6.91 3.41 -10.42
C GLU A 42 7.31 4.73 -11.12
N PRO A 43 6.94 5.90 -10.58
CA PRO A 43 7.43 7.18 -11.09
C PRO A 43 8.96 7.24 -11.01
N ALA A 44 9.62 7.75 -12.06
CA ALA A 44 11.08 7.90 -12.08
C ALA A 44 11.61 8.79 -10.93
N GLY A 45 10.80 9.73 -10.46
CA GLY A 45 11.06 10.59 -9.30
C GLY A 45 10.47 10.08 -7.98
N GLY A 46 10.04 8.82 -7.93
CA GLY A 46 9.40 8.22 -6.76
C GLY A 46 10.30 8.20 -5.52
N ALA A 47 9.69 7.94 -4.37
CA ALA A 47 10.38 8.00 -3.08
C ALA A 47 11.34 6.81 -2.83
N GLY A 48 11.41 5.82 -3.72
CA GLY A 48 12.21 4.61 -3.53
C GLY A 48 13.68 4.87 -3.20
N LYS A 49 14.29 5.92 -3.77
CA LYS A 49 15.69 6.30 -3.47
C LYS A 49 15.93 6.66 -1.98
N TRP A 50 14.88 7.02 -1.25
CA TRP A 50 14.97 7.39 0.17
C TRP A 50 14.82 6.21 1.11
N GLU A 51 14.64 4.98 0.60
CA GLU A 51 14.38 3.79 1.42
C GLU A 51 15.46 3.58 2.50
N ALA A 52 16.74 3.72 2.14
CA ALA A 52 17.84 3.56 3.08
C ALA A 52 17.79 4.58 4.23
N TRP A 53 17.46 5.84 3.91
CA TRP A 53 17.29 6.89 4.92
C TRP A 53 16.08 6.62 5.82
N CYS A 54 14.94 6.24 5.23
CA CYS A 54 13.74 5.89 6.00
C CYS A 54 13.99 4.72 6.96
N ARG A 55 14.76 3.72 6.54
CA ARG A 55 15.15 2.58 7.39
C ARG A 55 16.00 3.04 8.58
N LEU A 56 16.97 3.92 8.34
CA LEU A 56 17.79 4.50 9.40
C LEU A 56 16.96 5.33 10.39
N ALA A 57 16.07 6.18 9.88
CA ALA A 57 15.20 7.01 10.72
C ALA A 57 14.34 6.15 11.66
N ARG A 58 13.70 5.09 11.14
CA ARG A 58 12.89 4.17 11.95
C ARG A 58 13.70 3.47 13.04
N ALA A 59 14.90 2.97 12.70
CA ALA A 59 15.77 2.31 13.67
C ALA A 59 16.18 3.26 14.81
N GLY A 60 16.37 4.55 14.51
CA GLY A 60 16.61 5.57 15.53
C GLY A 60 15.42 5.74 16.48
N THR A 61 14.21 5.92 15.93
CA THR A 61 12.98 6.08 16.73
C THR A 61 12.73 4.86 17.62
N GLU A 62 12.91 3.64 17.10
CA GLU A 62 12.72 2.40 17.88
C GLU A 62 13.74 2.25 19.01
N SER A 63 14.96 2.78 18.84
CA SER A 63 16.01 2.73 19.87
C SER A 63 15.77 3.71 21.01
N GLU A 64 15.14 4.86 20.75
CA GLU A 64 14.81 5.87 21.77
C GLU A 64 13.63 5.45 22.67
N HIS A 65 12.77 4.55 22.19
CA HIS A 65 11.60 4.07 22.93
C HIS A 65 11.89 2.85 23.83
N ARG A 66 13.14 2.36 23.87
CA ARG A 66 13.59 1.23 24.70
C ARG A 66 14.36 1.73 25.92
#